data_AF-A0A7S1HYL8-F1
#
_entry.id   AF-A0A7S1HYL8-F1
#
_cell.length_a   1.000
_cell.length_b   1.000
_cell.length_c   1.000
_cell.angle_alpha   90.00
_cell.angle_beta   90.00
_cell.angle_gamma   90.00
#
_symmetry.space_group_name_H-M   'P 1'
#
loop_
_entity.id
_entity.type
_entity.pdbx_description
1 polymer ?
#
loop_
_entity_poly.entity_id
_entity_poly.type
_entity_poly.pdbx_seq_one_letter_code
_entity_poly.pdbx_strand_id
1 'polypeptide(L)'
;GLFARLLFTLILVHGDPSVPELVRWLSDRHVVFHPNTEVHYYGGARGVGLRATAAVPAGASAVQLPVSATLGPHTPAPPALLPALQLLFECEMEPRDCEAQQTAALALQLLYLGQKGADPHAQWRPYLRYLRSRECNNGLTMSHWQSMHLRGSARTFQQMSRSMYVQYYNLLFQAPLEPRLQKVMGAVTQSTFLEAVCRVMSRSFGVFTLALLDHHSTPLLEAVARAHTVALLLVPGADLLNHRQFRRDQPAADFAYNATSGLLELRALRGYQAGREVYNSYGLKTRAELLVQYGFVPATNPQDHVPLPLQFMARDPLLELKEHVFRIMGLMLPLTLGLEMHADGPAADGLAVLRVLLLRPPELSAWALSEALRGRPVSPANEHWTRWNLRRMC
;
A
#
# COMPACT_ATOMS: atom_id res chain seq x y z
N GLY A 1 33.73 16.22 -10.94
CA GLY A 1 32.95 17.43 -11.21
C GLY A 1 31.66 17.49 -10.42
N LEU A 2 30.63 16.74 -10.83
CA LEU A 2 29.34 16.62 -10.10
C LEU A 2 29.32 15.46 -9.09
N PHE A 3 29.91 14.32 -9.45
CA PHE A 3 30.01 13.10 -8.62
C PHE A 3 30.73 13.31 -7.28
N ALA A 4 31.74 14.19 -7.24
CA ALA A 4 32.48 14.49 -6.01
C ALA A 4 31.66 15.33 -5.01
N ARG A 5 30.70 16.13 -5.48
CA ARG A 5 29.79 16.89 -4.61
C ARG A 5 28.69 16.00 -4.01
N LEU A 6 28.25 14.97 -4.72
CA LEU A 6 27.37 13.92 -4.18
C LEU A 6 28.06 13.14 -3.05
N LEU A 7 29.34 12.78 -3.21
CA LEU A 7 30.10 12.06 -2.18
C LEU A 7 30.35 12.89 -0.90
N PHE A 8 30.62 14.19 -1.02
CA PHE A 8 30.96 15.01 0.16
C PHE A 8 29.74 15.38 1.01
N THR A 9 28.54 15.39 0.44
CA THR A 9 27.29 15.67 1.19
C THR A 9 26.73 14.40 1.88
N LEU A 10 27.17 13.21 1.45
CA LEU A 10 26.83 11.91 2.07
C LEU A 10 27.52 11.68 3.44
N ILE A 11 28.54 12.46 3.81
CA ILE A 11 29.38 12.22 5.00
C ILE A 11 28.72 12.71 6.31
N LEU A 12 27.60 13.44 6.26
CA LEU A 12 26.87 13.88 7.47
C LEU A 12 25.53 13.15 7.64
N VAL A 13 25.49 11.84 7.37
CA VAL A 13 24.34 10.97 7.60
C VAL A 13 24.70 9.89 8.62
N HIS A 14 24.58 10.20 9.91
CA HIS A 14 24.41 9.28 11.06
C HIS A 14 25.01 7.84 11.02
N GLY A 15 26.22 7.64 10.47
CA GLY A 15 26.97 6.38 10.63
C GLY A 15 26.38 5.13 9.96
N ASP A 16 25.37 5.25 9.08
CA ASP A 16 24.82 4.11 8.33
C ASP A 16 25.42 4.01 6.92
N PRO A 17 26.35 3.05 6.68
CA PRO A 17 27.03 2.91 5.40
C PRO A 17 26.12 2.37 4.28
N SER A 18 24.92 1.87 4.59
CA SER A 18 24.03 1.25 3.60
C SER A 18 23.46 2.25 2.59
N VAL A 19 23.26 3.51 2.98
CA VAL A 19 22.68 4.54 2.10
C VAL A 19 23.67 4.99 1.02
N PRO A 20 24.94 5.36 1.33
CA PRO A 20 25.93 5.62 0.29
C PRO A 20 26.19 4.44 -0.64
N GLU A 21 26.21 3.20 -0.10
CA GLU A 21 26.36 1.98 -0.90
C GLU A 21 25.18 1.81 -1.87
N LEU A 22 23.95 2.00 -1.39
CA LEU A 22 22.74 1.95 -2.20
C LEU A 22 22.77 3.00 -3.32
N VAL A 23 23.10 4.26 -3.04
CA VAL A 23 23.09 5.33 -4.05
C VAL A 23 24.07 5.05 -5.19
N ARG A 24 25.26 4.52 -4.88
CA ARG A 24 26.22 4.09 -5.91
C ARG A 24 25.64 2.96 -6.76
N TRP A 25 25.11 1.94 -6.10
CA TRP A 25 24.49 0.80 -6.77
C TRP A 25 23.30 1.19 -7.65
N LEU A 26 22.47 2.16 -7.22
CA LEU A 26 21.37 2.72 -8.01
C LEU A 26 21.90 3.40 -9.28
N SER A 27 22.95 4.20 -9.16
CA SER A 27 23.60 4.85 -10.30
C SER A 27 24.15 3.84 -11.30
N ASP A 28 24.80 2.77 -10.83
CA ASP A 28 25.35 1.70 -11.69
C ASP A 28 24.25 0.94 -12.45
N ARG A 29 22.99 1.03 -11.99
CA ARG A 29 21.80 0.43 -12.60
C ARG A 29 20.94 1.42 -13.37
N HIS A 30 21.48 2.59 -13.68
CA HIS A 30 20.79 3.64 -14.43
C HIS A 30 19.51 4.15 -13.74
N VAL A 31 19.46 4.11 -12.41
CA VAL A 31 18.44 4.84 -11.65
C VAL A 31 18.84 6.30 -11.57
N VAL A 32 17.99 7.17 -12.08
CA VAL A 32 18.25 8.62 -12.20
C VAL A 32 17.29 9.37 -11.28
N PHE A 33 17.86 10.12 -10.33
CA PHE A 33 17.12 11.09 -9.55
C PHE A 33 17.05 12.42 -10.29
N HIS A 34 16.00 13.20 -10.04
CA HIS A 34 15.90 14.56 -10.59
C HIS A 34 17.15 15.39 -10.21
N PRO A 35 17.75 16.17 -11.12
CA PRO A 35 19.02 16.87 -10.88
C PRO A 35 18.96 17.87 -9.73
N ASN A 36 17.77 18.41 -9.46
CA ASN A 36 17.50 19.31 -8.32
C ASN A 36 17.08 18.57 -7.05
N THR A 37 17.51 17.32 -6.86
CA THR A 37 17.23 16.53 -5.66
C THR A 37 18.48 15.83 -5.14
N GLU A 38 18.45 15.46 -3.87
CA GLU A 38 19.46 14.61 -3.23
C GLU A 38 18.79 13.63 -2.26
N VAL A 39 19.43 12.48 -2.06
CA VAL A 39 19.04 11.54 -1.00
C VAL A 39 19.43 12.14 0.35
N HIS A 40 18.45 12.29 1.24
CA HIS A 40 18.60 12.96 2.51
C HIS A 40 18.05 12.12 3.65
N TYR A 41 18.73 12.15 4.81
CA TYR A 41 18.25 11.51 6.02
C TYR A 41 17.59 12.55 6.93
N TYR A 42 16.28 12.38 7.15
CA TYR A 42 15.47 13.29 7.95
C TYR A 42 15.41 12.93 9.44
N GLY A 43 16.06 11.82 9.85
CA GLY A 43 16.07 11.40 11.25
C GLY A 43 14.79 10.71 11.72
N GLY A 44 14.92 10.03 12.87
CA GLY A 44 13.81 9.39 13.58
C GLY A 44 12.98 8.45 12.70
N ALA A 45 11.66 8.46 12.91
CA ALA A 45 10.70 7.66 12.16
C ALA A 45 10.52 8.08 10.69
N ARG A 46 11.03 9.26 10.28
CA ARG A 46 10.94 9.73 8.88
C ARG A 46 12.02 9.10 8.00
N GLY A 47 13.15 8.67 8.57
CA GLY A 47 14.16 7.91 7.86
C GLY A 47 14.78 8.66 6.67
N VAL A 48 14.97 7.95 5.56
CA VAL A 48 15.57 8.48 4.31
C VAL A 48 14.45 8.99 3.40
N GLY A 49 14.72 10.05 2.65
CA GLY A 49 13.83 10.62 1.63
C GLY A 49 14.59 11.39 0.57
N LEU A 50 13.87 12.04 -0.34
CA LEU A 50 14.46 12.98 -1.29
C LEU A 50 14.26 14.42 -0.82
N ARG A 51 15.32 15.22 -0.88
CA ARG A 51 15.27 16.67 -0.61
C ARG A 51 15.53 17.43 -1.89
N ALA A 52 14.69 18.40 -2.19
CA ALA A 52 14.91 19.32 -3.30
C ALA A 52 16.11 20.24 -2.98
N THR A 53 17.12 20.26 -3.85
CA THR A 53 18.28 21.17 -3.75
C THR A 53 18.05 22.48 -4.50
N ALA A 54 17.15 22.46 -5.48
CA ALA A 54 16.60 23.61 -6.18
C ALA A 54 15.12 23.36 -6.52
N ALA A 55 14.47 24.22 -7.28
CA ALA A 55 13.07 24.02 -7.65
C ALA A 55 12.87 22.73 -8.46
N VAL A 56 11.90 21.90 -8.06
CA VAL A 56 11.41 20.74 -8.82
C VAL A 56 10.02 21.10 -9.33
N PRO A 57 9.80 21.21 -10.64
CA PRO A 57 8.48 21.60 -11.17
C PRO A 57 7.46 20.46 -11.05
N ALA A 58 6.18 20.82 -11.02
CA ALA A 58 5.11 19.83 -11.14
C ALA A 58 5.20 19.12 -12.50
N GLY A 59 4.93 17.82 -12.51
CA GLY A 59 5.07 16.94 -13.67
C GLY A 59 6.49 16.41 -13.90
N ALA A 60 7.51 16.92 -13.19
CA ALA A 60 8.87 16.41 -13.32
C ALA A 60 8.99 14.99 -12.73
N SER A 61 9.79 14.15 -13.38
CA SER A 61 10.15 12.86 -12.80
C SER A 61 11.14 13.05 -11.66
N ALA A 62 10.76 12.63 -10.45
CA ALA A 62 11.61 12.64 -9.27
C ALA A 62 12.62 11.48 -9.31
N VAL A 63 12.18 10.33 -9.84
CA VAL A 63 12.99 9.12 -10.04
C VAL A 63 12.60 8.47 -11.36
N GLN A 64 13.59 8.18 -12.21
CA GLN A 64 13.45 7.36 -13.40
C GLN A 64 14.33 6.11 -13.25
N LEU A 65 13.83 4.95 -13.67
CA LEU A 65 14.61 3.73 -13.64
C LEU A 65 14.15 2.71 -14.68
N PRO A 66 15.05 1.88 -15.22
CA PRO A 66 14.66 0.78 -16.08
C PRO A 66 13.97 -0.32 -15.26
N VAL A 67 13.10 -1.11 -15.91
CA VAL A 67 12.43 -2.27 -15.29
C VAL A 67 13.46 -3.25 -14.69
N SER A 68 14.62 -3.42 -15.34
CA SER A 68 15.71 -4.27 -14.84
C SER A 68 16.29 -3.82 -13.49
N ALA A 69 16.09 -2.56 -13.07
CA ALA A 69 16.51 -2.06 -11.76
C ALA A 69 15.52 -2.38 -10.62
N THR A 70 14.38 -2.98 -10.93
CA THR A 70 13.34 -3.37 -9.96
C THR A 70 13.36 -4.87 -9.65
N LEU A 71 12.95 -5.24 -8.44
CA LEU A 71 12.77 -6.64 -8.03
C LEU A 71 11.27 -6.98 -8.07
N GLY A 72 10.91 -7.96 -8.88
CA GLY A 72 9.53 -8.22 -9.26
C GLY A 72 9.35 -9.60 -9.91
N PRO A 73 8.13 -9.92 -10.39
CA PRO A 73 7.90 -11.17 -11.09
C PRO A 73 8.66 -11.28 -12.41
N HIS A 74 9.07 -10.16 -13.03
CA HIS A 74 9.97 -10.12 -14.20
C HIS A 74 11.43 -10.46 -13.84
N THR A 75 11.80 -10.48 -12.56
CA THR A 75 13.14 -10.91 -12.14
C THR A 75 13.19 -12.43 -12.16
N PRO A 76 14.19 -13.06 -12.81
CA PRO A 76 14.32 -14.51 -12.82
C PRO A 76 14.37 -15.05 -11.39
N ALA A 77 13.38 -15.89 -11.04
CA ALA A 77 13.36 -16.58 -9.77
C ALA A 77 14.34 -17.77 -9.81
N PRO A 78 15.01 -18.09 -8.69
CA PRO A 78 15.84 -19.28 -8.59
C PRO A 78 15.04 -20.54 -8.96
N PRO A 79 15.60 -21.47 -9.77
CA PRO A 79 14.86 -22.67 -10.21
C PRO A 79 14.30 -23.52 -9.06
N ALA A 80 14.98 -23.52 -7.91
CA ALA A 80 14.51 -24.22 -6.71
C ALA A 80 13.28 -23.54 -6.07
N LEU A 81 13.19 -22.21 -6.13
CA LEU A 81 12.10 -21.43 -5.51
C LEU A 81 10.89 -21.29 -6.45
N LEU A 82 11.11 -21.26 -7.77
CA LEU A 82 10.08 -21.00 -8.78
C LEU A 82 8.81 -21.88 -8.63
N PRO A 83 8.89 -23.21 -8.43
CA PRO A 83 7.70 -24.05 -8.27
C PRO A 83 6.87 -23.72 -7.03
N ALA A 84 7.47 -23.11 -6.00
CA ALA A 84 6.74 -22.65 -4.81
C ALA A 84 6.06 -21.31 -5.08
N LEU A 85 6.70 -20.41 -5.85
CA LEU A 85 6.12 -19.13 -6.22
C LEU A 85 4.94 -19.28 -7.19
N GLN A 86 5.02 -20.21 -8.15
CA GLN A 86 3.93 -20.42 -9.11
C GLN A 86 2.66 -20.97 -8.44
N LEU A 87 2.81 -21.85 -7.44
CA LEU A 87 1.69 -22.35 -6.64
C LEU A 87 0.85 -21.23 -5.99
N LEU A 88 1.48 -20.12 -5.60
CA LEU A 88 0.74 -18.98 -5.02
C LEU A 88 -0.29 -18.39 -5.98
N PHE A 89 -0.13 -18.59 -7.29
CA PHE A 89 -1.00 -18.04 -8.34
C PHE A 89 -1.87 -19.10 -9.02
N GLU A 90 -1.82 -20.36 -8.56
CA GLU A 90 -2.67 -21.45 -9.06
C GLU A 90 -4.00 -21.58 -8.31
N CYS A 91 -4.13 -20.96 -7.13
CA CYS A 91 -5.36 -20.99 -6.35
C CYS A 91 -6.33 -19.89 -6.80
N GLU A 92 -7.56 -20.28 -7.17
CA GLU A 92 -8.68 -19.33 -7.30
C GLU A 92 -8.98 -18.74 -5.92
N MET A 93 -8.78 -17.43 -5.76
CA MET A 93 -8.96 -16.72 -4.50
C MET A 93 -9.77 -15.44 -4.69
N GLU A 94 -10.30 -14.90 -3.59
CA GLU A 94 -10.98 -13.61 -3.58
C GLU A 94 -10.02 -12.47 -4.00
N PRO A 95 -10.51 -11.36 -4.59
CA PRO A 95 -9.67 -10.25 -5.06
C PRO A 95 -8.73 -9.64 -3.99
N ARG A 96 -9.12 -9.70 -2.71
CA ARG A 96 -8.30 -9.21 -1.58
C ARG A 96 -7.06 -10.07 -1.33
N ASP A 97 -7.05 -11.31 -1.79
CA ASP A 97 -5.93 -12.23 -1.63
C ASP A 97 -4.92 -12.10 -2.77
N CYS A 98 -5.29 -11.46 -3.89
CA CYS A 98 -4.42 -11.24 -5.05
C CYS A 98 -3.18 -10.39 -4.72
N GLU A 99 -3.34 -9.27 -4.00
CA GLU A 99 -2.20 -8.44 -3.59
C GLU A 99 -1.31 -9.15 -2.56
N ALA A 100 -1.94 -9.94 -1.68
CA ALA A 100 -1.24 -10.71 -0.64
C ALA A 100 -0.41 -11.86 -1.25
N GLN A 101 -0.89 -12.53 -2.30
CA GLN A 101 -0.13 -13.52 -3.08
C GLN A 101 1.15 -12.92 -3.68
N GLN A 102 1.02 -11.77 -4.34
CA GLN A 102 2.17 -11.06 -4.92
C GLN A 102 3.16 -10.58 -3.85
N THR A 103 2.65 -10.06 -2.73
CA THR A 103 3.46 -9.63 -1.58
C THR A 103 4.21 -10.82 -0.98
N ALA A 104 3.55 -11.96 -0.79
CA ALA A 104 4.17 -13.19 -0.30
C ALA A 104 5.25 -13.69 -1.27
N ALA A 105 4.97 -13.69 -2.58
CA ALA A 105 5.94 -14.11 -3.60
C ALA A 105 7.21 -13.24 -3.59
N LEU A 106 7.07 -11.92 -3.48
CA LEU A 106 8.20 -10.99 -3.31
C LEU A 106 8.94 -11.21 -1.98
N ALA A 107 8.22 -11.46 -0.89
CA ALA A 107 8.82 -11.70 0.41
C ALA A 107 9.67 -12.99 0.42
N LEU A 108 9.19 -14.06 -0.21
CA LEU A 108 9.94 -15.31 -0.38
C LEU A 108 11.18 -15.11 -1.26
N GLN A 109 11.09 -14.32 -2.32
CA GLN A 109 12.26 -13.94 -3.12
C GLN A 109 13.28 -13.17 -2.27
N LEU A 110 12.86 -12.17 -1.50
CA LEU A 110 13.76 -11.42 -0.59
C LEU A 110 14.46 -12.35 0.42
N LEU A 111 13.74 -13.28 1.02
CA LEU A 111 14.30 -14.24 1.97
C LEU A 111 15.36 -15.12 1.30
N TYR A 112 15.05 -15.68 0.13
CA TYR A 112 15.97 -16.52 -0.62
C TYR A 112 17.26 -15.77 -0.97
N LEU A 113 17.13 -14.57 -1.57
CA LEU A 113 18.26 -13.70 -1.90
C LEU A 113 19.09 -13.35 -0.68
N GLY A 114 18.42 -13.25 0.47
CA GLY A 114 19.04 -12.94 1.75
C GLY A 114 19.89 -14.05 2.36
N GLN A 115 19.61 -15.33 2.06
CA GLN A 115 20.28 -16.51 2.61
C GLN A 115 21.50 -16.96 1.78
N LYS A 116 21.46 -16.79 0.46
CA LYS A 116 22.47 -17.31 -0.47
C LYS A 116 23.52 -16.23 -0.79
N GLY A 117 24.51 -16.07 0.09
CA GLY A 117 25.56 -15.04 -0.02
C GLY A 117 26.57 -15.16 -1.19
N ALA A 118 26.44 -16.16 -2.08
CA ALA A 118 27.34 -16.43 -3.20
C ALA A 118 26.62 -16.58 -4.57
N ASP A 119 25.37 -16.15 -4.64
CA ASP A 119 24.46 -16.33 -5.78
C ASP A 119 24.73 -15.30 -6.92
N PRO A 120 24.59 -15.62 -8.23
CA PRO A 120 24.47 -14.62 -9.30
C PRO A 120 23.44 -13.50 -9.05
N HIS A 121 22.48 -13.71 -8.13
CA HIS A 121 21.58 -12.66 -7.66
C HIS A 121 22.16 -11.74 -6.55
N ALA A 122 23.44 -11.89 -6.20
CA ALA A 122 24.21 -10.98 -5.32
C ALA A 122 24.18 -9.51 -5.77
N GLN A 123 23.79 -9.26 -7.02
CA GLN A 123 23.52 -7.92 -7.51
C GLN A 123 22.55 -7.13 -6.62
N TRP A 124 21.60 -7.75 -5.91
CA TRP A 124 20.65 -7.04 -5.04
C TRP A 124 21.19 -6.72 -3.64
N ARG A 125 22.43 -7.12 -3.33
CA ARG A 125 23.00 -7.04 -1.98
C ARG A 125 22.98 -5.62 -1.37
N PRO A 126 23.31 -4.54 -2.09
CA PRO A 126 23.22 -3.18 -1.53
C PRO A 126 21.79 -2.81 -1.13
N TYR A 127 20.80 -3.15 -1.96
CA TYR A 127 19.39 -2.93 -1.66
C TYR A 127 18.91 -3.76 -0.47
N LEU A 128 19.25 -5.04 -0.41
CA LEU A 128 18.90 -5.90 0.73
C LEU A 128 19.53 -5.43 2.04
N ARG A 129 20.78 -4.94 2.00
CA ARG A 129 21.44 -4.32 3.17
C ARG A 129 20.69 -3.08 3.63
N TYR A 130 20.32 -2.19 2.70
CA TYR A 130 19.51 -1.03 3.00
C TYR A 130 18.18 -1.42 3.64
N LEU A 131 17.43 -2.37 3.05
CA LEU A 131 16.17 -2.84 3.62
C LEU A 131 16.31 -3.44 5.02
N ARG A 132 17.40 -4.16 5.31
CA ARG A 132 17.69 -4.72 6.64
C ARG A 132 18.09 -3.66 7.66
N SER A 133 18.74 -2.58 7.23
CA SER A 133 19.08 -1.44 8.09
C SER A 133 17.86 -0.59 8.49
N ARG A 134 16.73 -0.76 7.80
CA ARG A 134 15.48 -0.09 8.16
C ARG A 134 14.69 -0.96 9.13
N GLU A 135 14.19 -0.33 10.19
CA GLU A 135 13.20 -0.95 11.06
C GLU A 135 11.90 -1.19 10.28
N CYS A 136 11.26 -2.31 10.58
CA CYS A 136 9.93 -2.63 10.10
C CYS A 136 9.02 -2.77 11.32
N ASN A 137 8.07 -1.86 11.50
CA ASN A 137 7.28 -1.74 12.73
C ASN A 137 5.79 -1.53 12.42
N ASN A 138 5.22 -2.41 11.59
CA ASN A 138 3.83 -2.34 11.19
C ASN A 138 2.96 -3.35 11.96
N GLY A 139 1.73 -3.58 11.54
CA GLY A 139 0.81 -4.51 12.19
C GLY A 139 1.32 -5.95 12.36
N LEU A 140 2.27 -6.39 11.54
CA LEU A 140 2.83 -7.73 11.58
C LEU A 140 4.03 -7.88 12.53
N THR A 141 4.78 -6.80 12.75
CA THR A 141 6.07 -6.86 13.48
C THR A 141 6.11 -5.99 14.74
N MET A 142 5.12 -5.09 14.92
CA MET A 142 5.05 -4.23 16.09
C MET A 142 4.83 -5.02 17.36
N SER A 143 5.61 -4.70 18.40
CA SER A 143 5.49 -5.39 19.68
C SER A 143 4.15 -5.07 20.36
N HIS A 144 3.68 -6.03 21.17
CA HIS A 144 2.47 -5.84 21.98
C HIS A 144 2.57 -4.58 22.86
N TRP A 145 3.74 -4.34 23.46
CA TRP A 145 3.99 -3.19 24.33
C TRP A 145 3.91 -1.85 23.57
N GLN A 146 4.44 -1.79 22.34
CA GLN A 146 4.27 -0.62 21.48
C GLN A 146 2.79 -0.40 21.14
N SER A 147 2.04 -1.47 20.83
CA SER A 147 0.61 -1.37 20.51
C SER A 147 -0.25 -0.82 21.66
N MET A 148 0.16 -1.04 22.92
CA MET A 148 -0.56 -0.50 24.08
C MET A 148 -0.53 1.03 24.16
N HIS A 149 0.45 1.69 23.52
CA HIS A 149 0.50 3.16 23.45
C HIS A 149 -0.64 3.75 22.61
N LEU A 150 -1.33 2.94 21.81
CA LEU A 150 -2.50 3.36 21.02
C LEU A 150 -3.75 3.60 21.89
N ARG A 151 -3.72 3.22 23.18
CA ARG A 151 -4.82 3.44 24.14
C ARG A 151 -6.16 2.95 23.56
N GLY A 152 -7.15 3.84 23.44
CA GLY A 152 -8.50 3.49 22.98
C GLY A 152 -8.57 2.88 21.57
N SER A 153 -7.57 3.10 20.71
CA SER A 153 -7.51 2.50 19.36
C SER A 153 -6.68 1.21 19.30
N ALA A 154 -6.12 0.74 20.41
CA ALA A 154 -5.30 -0.47 20.45
C ALA A 154 -6.08 -1.71 19.98
N ARG A 155 -7.36 -1.83 20.34
CA ARG A 155 -8.21 -2.96 19.90
C ARG A 155 -8.42 -2.96 18.38
N THR A 156 -8.73 -1.80 17.80
CA THR A 156 -8.91 -1.66 16.35
C THR A 156 -7.63 -2.04 15.61
N PHE A 157 -6.49 -1.52 16.07
CA PHE A 157 -5.18 -1.88 15.52
C PHE A 157 -4.92 -3.39 15.64
N GLN A 158 -5.11 -3.98 16.82
CA GLN A 158 -4.91 -5.41 17.04
C GLN A 158 -5.82 -6.28 16.15
N GLN A 159 -7.06 -5.87 15.92
CA GLN A 159 -7.98 -6.56 15.01
C GLN A 159 -7.49 -6.51 13.57
N MET A 160 -7.11 -5.33 13.07
CA MET A 160 -6.58 -5.16 11.71
C MET A 160 -5.29 -5.97 11.52
N SER A 161 -4.36 -5.86 12.47
CA SER A 161 -3.10 -6.59 12.51
C SER A 161 -3.31 -8.11 12.53
N ARG A 162 -4.26 -8.60 13.34
CA ARG A 162 -4.60 -10.02 13.39
C ARG A 162 -5.21 -10.51 12.07
N SER A 163 -6.07 -9.72 11.45
CA SER A 163 -6.65 -10.07 10.14
C SER A 163 -5.57 -10.23 9.09
N MET A 164 -4.64 -9.27 9.03
CA MET A 164 -3.49 -9.32 8.12
C MET A 164 -2.56 -10.49 8.41
N TYR A 165 -2.27 -10.74 9.69
CA TYR A 165 -1.48 -11.90 10.11
C TYR A 165 -2.11 -13.21 9.63
N VAL A 166 -3.41 -13.41 9.86
CA VAL A 166 -4.11 -14.64 9.47
C VAL A 166 -4.07 -14.82 7.95
N GLN A 167 -4.22 -13.74 7.18
CA GLN A 167 -4.12 -13.78 5.72
C GLN A 167 -2.77 -14.32 5.26
N TYR A 168 -1.65 -13.73 5.72
CA TYR A 168 -0.31 -14.16 5.34
C TYR A 168 0.10 -15.51 5.92
N TYR A 169 -0.38 -15.83 7.12
CA TYR A 169 -0.18 -17.15 7.73
C TYR A 169 -0.85 -18.24 6.87
N ASN A 170 -2.12 -18.04 6.50
CA ASN A 170 -2.85 -18.99 5.68
C ASN A 170 -2.21 -19.15 4.30
N LEU A 171 -1.74 -18.08 3.67
CA LEU A 171 -1.06 -18.17 2.37
C LEU A 171 0.21 -19.04 2.41
N LEU A 172 0.98 -18.97 3.49
CA LEU A 172 2.25 -19.70 3.58
C LEU A 172 2.13 -21.13 4.10
N PHE A 173 1.32 -21.31 5.13
CA PHE A 173 1.26 -22.57 5.89
C PHE A 173 0.10 -23.47 5.42
N GLN A 174 -0.41 -23.22 4.20
CA GLN A 174 -1.26 -24.17 3.49
C GLN A 174 -0.41 -25.28 2.84
N ALA A 175 -0.87 -26.53 2.95
CA ALA A 175 -0.35 -27.64 2.14
C ALA A 175 -0.82 -27.43 0.69
N PRO A 176 0.08 -27.30 -0.32
CA PRO A 176 1.40 -27.94 -0.43
C PRO A 176 2.64 -27.01 -0.34
N LEU A 177 2.49 -25.74 0.06
CA LEU A 177 3.55 -24.73 -0.05
C LEU A 177 4.66 -24.90 1.00
N GLU A 178 4.29 -25.08 2.27
CA GLU A 178 5.24 -25.17 3.39
C GLU A 178 6.33 -26.26 3.19
N PRO A 179 6.01 -27.52 2.82
CA PRO A 179 7.04 -28.55 2.62
C PRO A 179 8.03 -28.20 1.49
N ARG A 180 7.56 -27.50 0.45
CA ARG A 180 8.42 -27.06 -0.67
C ARG A 180 9.35 -25.95 -0.23
N LEU A 181 8.85 -24.97 0.52
CA LEU A 181 9.67 -23.88 1.06
C LEU A 181 10.74 -24.42 2.00
N GLN A 182 10.38 -25.35 2.89
CA GLN A 182 11.31 -25.99 3.82
C GLN A 182 12.46 -26.70 3.08
N LYS A 183 12.18 -27.36 1.96
CA LYS A 183 13.19 -28.04 1.12
C LYS A 183 14.17 -27.05 0.46
N VAL A 184 13.70 -25.85 0.13
CA VAL A 184 14.46 -24.88 -0.70
C VAL A 184 15.26 -23.89 0.16
N MET A 185 14.67 -23.42 1.25
CA MET A 185 15.22 -22.36 2.10
C MET A 185 15.59 -22.84 3.51
N GLY A 186 15.41 -24.13 3.81
CA GLY A 186 15.51 -24.65 5.17
C GLY A 186 14.37 -24.10 6.05
N ALA A 187 14.62 -24.02 7.36
CA ALA A 187 13.65 -23.50 8.31
C ALA A 187 13.43 -21.98 8.11
N VAL A 188 12.35 -21.63 7.38
CA VAL A 188 11.82 -20.27 7.36
C VAL A 188 10.92 -20.10 8.58
N THR A 189 11.39 -19.31 9.55
CA THR A 189 10.54 -19.01 10.70
C THR A 189 9.42 -18.06 10.28
N GLN A 190 8.27 -18.19 10.95
CA GLN A 190 7.16 -17.27 10.79
C GLN A 190 7.59 -15.81 10.99
N SER A 191 8.45 -15.55 11.99
CA SER A 191 8.99 -14.21 12.26
C SER A 191 9.74 -13.64 11.06
N THR A 192 10.69 -14.42 10.51
CA THR A 192 11.48 -13.99 9.34
C THR A 192 10.62 -13.73 8.11
N PHE A 193 9.54 -14.52 7.91
CA PHE A 193 8.63 -14.27 6.81
C PHE A 193 7.80 -13.00 7.00
N LEU A 194 7.19 -12.81 8.17
CA LEU A 194 6.40 -11.61 8.44
C LEU A 194 7.25 -10.34 8.37
N GLU A 195 8.52 -10.42 8.74
CA GLU A 195 9.49 -9.32 8.58
C GLU A 195 9.78 -9.01 7.10
N ALA A 196 9.83 -10.03 6.24
CA ALA A 196 9.97 -9.85 4.80
C ALA A 196 8.69 -9.28 4.18
N VAL A 197 7.51 -9.78 4.57
CA VAL A 197 6.20 -9.22 4.15
C VAL A 197 6.08 -7.76 4.56
N CYS A 198 6.46 -7.43 5.79
CA CYS A 198 6.47 -6.06 6.30
C CYS A 198 7.29 -5.13 5.39
N ARG A 199 8.47 -5.58 4.94
CA ARG A 199 9.32 -4.81 4.02
C ARG A 199 8.73 -4.67 2.62
N VAL A 200 8.13 -5.73 2.10
CA VAL A 200 7.49 -5.67 0.76
C VAL A 200 6.29 -4.75 0.80
N MET A 201 5.35 -4.98 1.70
CA MET A 201 4.09 -4.23 1.80
C MET A 201 4.33 -2.73 2.01
N SER A 202 5.38 -2.36 2.75
CA SER A 202 5.69 -0.94 3.01
C SER A 202 6.44 -0.23 1.88
N ARG A 203 6.85 -0.95 0.82
CA ARG A 203 7.77 -0.44 -0.22
C ARG A 203 7.43 -0.86 -1.65
N SER A 204 6.44 -1.72 -1.85
CA SER A 204 6.05 -2.17 -3.17
C SER A 204 5.23 -1.12 -3.93
N PHE A 205 5.34 -1.16 -5.25
CA PHE A 205 4.58 -0.34 -6.19
C PHE A 205 3.85 -1.25 -7.16
N GLY A 206 2.64 -0.88 -7.52
CA GLY A 206 1.90 -1.54 -8.60
C GLY A 206 2.28 -0.94 -9.96
N VAL A 207 2.47 -1.81 -10.95
CA VAL A 207 2.60 -1.43 -12.37
C VAL A 207 1.71 -2.35 -13.20
N PHE A 208 1.16 -1.86 -14.31
CA PHE A 208 0.42 -2.73 -15.22
C PHE A 208 1.30 -3.88 -15.72
N THR A 209 0.82 -5.11 -15.57
CA THR A 209 1.61 -6.30 -15.88
C THR A 209 2.07 -6.33 -17.34
N LEU A 210 1.24 -5.81 -18.26
CA LEU A 210 1.57 -5.68 -19.67
C LEU A 210 2.86 -4.89 -19.91
N ALA A 211 3.10 -3.83 -19.13
CA ALA A 211 4.32 -3.02 -19.26
C ALA A 211 5.59 -3.79 -18.91
N LEU A 212 5.50 -4.93 -18.21
CA LEU A 212 6.66 -5.75 -17.87
C LEU A 212 6.96 -6.82 -18.92
N LEU A 213 5.91 -7.31 -19.61
CA LEU A 213 6.04 -8.37 -20.61
C LEU A 213 6.91 -7.94 -21.80
N ASP A 214 6.94 -6.64 -22.12
CA ASP A 214 7.76 -6.07 -23.18
C ASP A 214 9.27 -6.10 -22.89
N HIS A 215 9.67 -6.28 -21.63
CA HIS A 215 11.08 -6.20 -21.23
C HIS A 215 11.75 -7.56 -21.12
N HIS A 216 11.13 -8.54 -20.47
CA HIS A 216 11.57 -9.94 -20.40
C HIS A 216 10.49 -10.79 -19.74
N SER A 217 9.97 -11.80 -20.45
CA SER A 217 9.05 -12.77 -19.84
C SER A 217 9.80 -13.72 -18.92
N THR A 218 9.19 -14.04 -17.78
CA THR A 218 9.63 -15.13 -16.90
C THR A 218 8.42 -16.02 -16.57
N PRO A 219 8.64 -17.29 -16.19
CA PRO A 219 7.52 -18.16 -15.80
C PRO A 219 6.69 -17.63 -14.62
N LEU A 220 7.29 -16.79 -13.76
CA LEU A 220 6.60 -16.13 -12.66
C LEU A 220 5.78 -14.93 -13.16
N LEU A 221 6.34 -14.12 -14.06
CA LEU A 221 5.60 -13.01 -14.68
C LEU A 221 4.39 -13.51 -15.47
N GLU A 222 4.52 -14.63 -16.19
CA GLU A 222 3.40 -15.25 -16.89
C GLU A 222 2.31 -15.74 -15.93
N ALA A 223 2.69 -16.30 -14.77
CA ALA A 223 1.73 -16.68 -13.74
C ALA A 223 0.98 -15.47 -13.19
N VAL A 224 1.71 -14.39 -12.87
CA VAL A 224 1.10 -13.12 -12.42
C VAL A 224 0.21 -12.53 -13.51
N ALA A 225 0.62 -12.54 -14.78
CA ALA A 225 -0.15 -11.97 -15.89
C ALA A 225 -1.46 -12.70 -16.18
N ARG A 226 -1.52 -14.02 -15.91
CA ARG A 226 -2.77 -14.79 -16.01
C ARG A 226 -3.77 -14.45 -14.92
N ALA A 227 -3.28 -14.10 -13.73
CA ALA A 227 -4.11 -13.85 -12.55
C ALA A 227 -4.40 -12.36 -12.31
N HIS A 228 -3.53 -11.45 -12.77
CA HIS A 228 -3.52 -10.05 -12.36
C HIS A 228 -3.13 -9.09 -13.48
N THR A 229 -3.88 -7.99 -13.58
CA THR A 229 -3.58 -6.86 -14.49
C THR A 229 -2.50 -5.92 -13.95
N VAL A 230 -2.21 -5.99 -12.65
CA VAL A 230 -1.19 -5.20 -11.96
C VAL A 230 -0.22 -6.15 -11.26
N ALA A 231 1.08 -5.92 -11.50
CA ALA A 231 2.19 -6.59 -10.85
C ALA A 231 2.80 -5.70 -9.77
N LEU A 232 3.12 -6.27 -8.61
CA LEU A 232 3.87 -5.60 -7.55
C LEU A 232 5.37 -5.71 -7.78
N LEU A 233 6.05 -4.58 -7.58
CA LEU A 233 7.49 -4.44 -7.68
C LEU A 233 8.06 -3.80 -6.43
N LEU A 234 9.22 -4.25 -5.98
CA LEU A 234 10.11 -3.41 -5.19
C LEU A 234 10.90 -2.51 -6.14
N VAL A 235 10.87 -1.21 -5.87
CA VAL A 235 11.38 -0.17 -6.78
C VAL A 235 12.47 0.63 -6.07
N PRO A 236 13.71 0.10 -5.98
CA PRO A 236 14.82 0.77 -5.31
C PRO A 236 15.01 2.19 -5.82
N GLY A 237 15.03 3.16 -4.90
CA GLY A 237 15.17 4.58 -5.21
C GLY A 237 13.83 5.31 -5.16
N ALA A 238 12.77 4.77 -5.78
CA ALA A 238 11.42 5.30 -5.66
C ALA A 238 10.84 5.03 -4.25
N ASP A 239 11.17 3.86 -3.69
CA ASP A 239 10.80 3.44 -2.33
C ASP A 239 11.56 4.19 -1.20
N LEU A 240 12.41 5.14 -1.57
CA LEU A 240 13.02 6.08 -0.63
C LEU A 240 12.07 7.23 -0.29
N LEU A 241 11.14 7.61 -1.17
CA LEU A 241 10.32 8.79 -0.96
C LEU A 241 9.23 8.53 0.07
N ASN A 242 9.15 9.40 1.08
CA ASN A 242 8.15 9.31 2.13
C ASN A 242 6.75 9.69 1.65
N HIS A 243 5.75 9.22 2.39
CA HIS A 243 4.34 9.53 2.15
C HIS A 243 3.98 10.97 2.50
N ARG A 244 3.23 11.62 1.60
CA ARG A 244 2.36 12.73 1.96
C ARG A 244 1.12 12.76 1.08
N GLN A 245 -0.04 12.94 1.72
CA GLN A 245 -1.27 13.31 1.04
C GLN A 245 -1.62 14.75 1.40
N PHE A 246 -1.68 15.64 0.40
CA PHE A 246 -1.92 17.06 0.64
C PHE A 246 -3.40 17.40 0.70
N ARG A 247 -4.19 16.82 -0.21
CA ARG A 247 -5.65 16.90 -0.23
C ARG A 247 -6.23 15.57 -0.68
N ARG A 248 -7.55 15.41 -0.54
CA ARG A 248 -8.23 14.14 -0.82
C ARG A 248 -8.03 13.67 -2.28
N ASP A 249 -7.98 14.61 -3.19
CA ASP A 249 -7.91 14.46 -4.65
C ASP A 249 -6.54 14.84 -5.23
N GLN A 250 -5.54 15.14 -4.38
CA GLN A 250 -4.23 15.63 -4.82
C GLN A 250 -3.10 14.76 -4.24
N PRO A 251 -2.79 13.63 -4.91
CA PRO A 251 -1.58 12.87 -4.61
C PRO A 251 -0.33 13.72 -4.87
N ALA A 252 0.73 13.45 -4.12
CA ALA A 252 2.04 14.08 -4.22
C ALA A 252 2.84 13.59 -5.44
N ALA A 253 2.63 12.33 -5.83
CA ALA A 253 3.30 11.71 -6.95
C ALA A 253 2.41 10.66 -7.65
N ASP A 254 2.77 10.35 -8.88
CA ASP A 254 2.26 9.24 -9.69
C ASP A 254 3.43 8.31 -10.05
N PHE A 255 3.20 7.00 -10.07
CA PHE A 255 4.19 6.01 -10.49
C PHE A 255 3.65 5.20 -11.67
N ALA A 256 4.34 5.28 -12.80
CA ALA A 256 3.89 4.63 -14.01
C ALA A 256 5.06 4.22 -14.92
N TYR A 257 4.78 3.27 -15.80
CA TYR A 257 5.66 2.97 -16.93
C TYR A 257 5.41 3.96 -18.07
N ASN A 258 6.48 4.57 -18.57
CA ASN A 258 6.45 5.47 -19.71
C ASN A 258 6.90 4.72 -20.97
N ALA A 259 5.94 4.36 -21.83
CA ALA A 259 6.21 3.62 -23.06
C ALA A 259 7.10 4.37 -24.07
N THR A 260 7.15 5.70 -24.02
CA THR A 260 8.00 6.50 -24.90
C THR A 260 9.47 6.44 -24.48
N SER A 261 9.75 6.53 -23.17
CA SER A 261 11.12 6.45 -22.65
C SER A 261 11.58 5.01 -22.37
N GLY A 262 10.64 4.06 -22.24
CA GLY A 262 10.91 2.69 -21.82
C GLY A 262 11.29 2.56 -20.34
N LEU A 263 10.97 3.58 -19.52
CA LEU A 263 11.38 3.67 -18.11
C LEU A 263 10.17 3.72 -17.19
N LEU A 264 10.35 3.24 -15.96
CA LEU A 264 9.46 3.51 -14.84
C LEU A 264 9.77 4.92 -14.31
N GLU A 265 8.72 5.70 -14.02
CA GLU A 265 8.85 7.08 -13.58
C GLU A 265 7.98 7.34 -12.34
N LEU A 266 8.60 7.86 -11.28
CA LEU A 266 7.88 8.46 -10.16
C LEU A 266 7.81 9.97 -10.38
N ARG A 267 6.68 10.46 -10.87
CA ARG A 267 6.46 11.87 -11.25
C ARG A 267 5.89 12.66 -10.09
N ALA A 268 6.53 13.77 -9.75
CA ALA A 268 6.03 14.72 -8.77
C ALA A 268 4.83 15.47 -9.34
N LEU A 269 3.64 15.33 -8.76
CA LEU A 269 2.42 15.99 -9.26
C LEU A 269 2.27 17.44 -8.76
N ARG A 270 3.24 17.93 -8.00
CA ARG A 270 3.31 19.29 -7.50
C ARG A 270 4.74 19.82 -7.53
N GLY A 271 4.86 21.14 -7.50
CA GLY A 271 6.16 21.80 -7.37
C GLY A 271 6.72 21.73 -5.95
N TYR A 272 8.05 21.62 -5.86
CA TYR A 272 8.82 21.69 -4.61
C TYR A 272 9.88 22.78 -4.71
N GLN A 273 10.02 23.58 -3.65
CA GLN A 273 11.08 24.56 -3.52
C GLN A 273 12.34 23.91 -2.92
N ALA A 274 13.50 24.57 -3.10
CA ALA A 274 14.75 24.17 -2.45
C ALA A 274 14.56 23.98 -0.93
N GLY A 275 15.20 22.95 -0.38
CA GLY A 275 15.11 22.55 1.02
C GLY A 275 13.85 21.77 1.39
N ARG A 276 12.85 21.64 0.50
CA ARG A 276 11.64 20.86 0.77
C ARG A 276 11.83 19.39 0.42
N GLU A 277 11.17 18.53 1.19
CA GLU A 277 11.11 17.10 0.89
C GLU A 277 10.18 16.86 -0.30
N VAL A 278 10.64 16.01 -1.22
CA VAL A 278 9.85 15.50 -2.34
C VAL A 278 9.16 14.22 -1.87
N TYR A 279 7.83 14.19 -1.96
CA TYR A 279 7.01 13.12 -1.41
C TYR A 279 6.45 12.21 -2.49
N ASN A 280 6.21 10.96 -2.10
CA ASN A 280 5.33 10.01 -2.77
C ASN A 280 3.92 10.05 -2.12
N SER A 281 2.93 9.41 -2.74
CA SER A 281 1.64 9.09 -2.14
C SER A 281 1.40 7.59 -2.14
N TYR A 282 1.25 7.02 -0.94
CA TYR A 282 1.06 5.57 -0.74
C TYR A 282 -0.38 5.11 -1.01
N GLY A 283 -1.15 5.90 -1.75
CA GLY A 283 -2.57 5.69 -2.01
C GLY A 283 -3.51 6.30 -0.96
N LEU A 284 -4.81 6.06 -1.17
CA LEU A 284 -5.91 6.61 -0.38
C LEU A 284 -6.12 5.78 0.90
N LYS A 285 -5.19 5.91 1.85
CA LYS A 285 -5.19 5.12 3.09
C LYS A 285 -5.47 6.01 4.31
N THR A 286 -6.27 5.53 5.24
CA THR A 286 -6.48 6.12 6.57
C THR A 286 -5.20 6.06 7.42
N ARG A 287 -5.16 6.79 8.54
CA ARG A 287 -4.04 6.66 9.49
C ARG A 287 -3.93 5.26 10.08
N ALA A 288 -5.06 4.58 10.29
CA ALA A 288 -5.09 3.22 10.79
C ALA A 288 -4.44 2.26 9.78
N GLU A 289 -4.79 2.36 8.51
CA GLU A 289 -4.19 1.54 7.44
C GLU A 289 -2.70 1.84 7.26
N LEU A 290 -2.30 3.13 7.28
CA LEU A 290 -0.89 3.51 7.21
C LEU A 290 -0.08 2.95 8.38
N LEU A 291 -0.65 2.93 9.59
CA LEU A 291 0.02 2.33 10.74
C LEU A 291 0.14 0.82 10.60
N VAL A 292 -0.93 0.13 10.21
CA VAL A 292 -0.96 -1.34 10.11
C VAL A 292 -0.10 -1.84 8.95
N GLN A 293 -0.03 -1.12 7.82
CA GLN A 293 0.72 -1.55 6.64
C GLN A 293 2.14 -0.99 6.58
N TYR A 294 2.35 0.27 6.95
CA TYR A 294 3.64 0.97 6.80
C TYR A 294 4.34 1.30 8.13
N GLY A 295 3.66 1.14 9.27
CA GLY A 295 4.28 1.36 10.58
C GLY A 295 4.45 2.82 10.99
N PHE A 296 3.70 3.75 10.40
CA PHE A 296 3.73 5.17 10.78
C PHE A 296 2.33 5.80 10.77
N VAL A 297 2.18 6.91 11.50
CA VAL A 297 0.97 7.74 11.48
C VAL A 297 1.36 9.16 11.07
N PRO A 298 0.85 9.69 9.96
CA PRO A 298 1.09 11.08 9.61
C PRO A 298 0.32 12.00 10.58
N ALA A 299 0.90 13.18 10.86
CA ALA A 299 0.28 14.17 11.74
C ALA A 299 -1.08 14.67 11.22
N THR A 300 -1.21 14.75 9.89
CA THR A 300 -2.46 15.08 9.19
C THR A 300 -2.65 14.11 8.04
N ASN A 301 -3.89 13.70 7.78
CA ASN A 301 -4.24 12.87 6.64
C ASN A 301 -5.66 13.22 6.18
N PRO A 302 -5.84 13.78 4.97
CA PRO A 302 -7.17 14.13 4.45
C PRO A 302 -8.01 12.90 4.07
N GLN A 303 -7.43 11.70 4.05
CA GLN A 303 -8.17 10.44 3.82
C GLN A 303 -8.69 9.81 5.10
N ASP A 304 -8.37 10.39 6.26
CA ASP A 304 -8.66 9.75 7.53
C ASP A 304 -10.16 9.70 7.78
N HIS A 305 -10.64 8.50 8.09
CA HIS A 305 -12.03 8.22 8.41
C HIS A 305 -12.11 6.96 9.27
N VAL A 306 -13.25 6.80 9.94
CA VAL A 306 -13.60 5.56 10.63
C VAL A 306 -14.76 4.92 9.88
N PRO A 307 -14.66 3.64 9.49
CA PRO A 307 -15.79 2.94 8.91
C PRO A 307 -16.83 2.64 10.00
N LEU A 308 -18.07 3.09 9.80
CA LEU A 308 -19.20 2.76 10.66
C LEU A 308 -20.00 1.61 10.05
N PRO A 309 -19.99 0.41 10.64
CA PRO A 309 -20.73 -0.71 10.09
C PRO A 309 -22.23 -0.38 10.11
N LEU A 310 -22.89 -0.62 8.97
CA LEU A 310 -24.33 -0.44 8.84
C LEU A 310 -24.98 -1.81 8.59
N GLN A 311 -26.17 -1.99 9.14
CA GLN A 311 -26.95 -3.20 8.95
C GLN A 311 -28.43 -2.85 8.77
N PHE A 312 -29.13 -3.67 7.98
CA PHE A 312 -30.58 -3.56 7.91
C PHE A 312 -31.23 -3.97 9.22
N MET A 313 -32.40 -3.40 9.50
CA MET A 313 -33.20 -3.86 10.63
C MET A 313 -33.88 -5.18 10.25
N ALA A 314 -33.79 -6.19 11.13
CA ALA A 314 -34.27 -7.54 10.87
C ALA A 314 -35.78 -7.64 10.54
N ARG A 315 -36.57 -6.62 10.88
CA ARG A 315 -38.02 -6.54 10.61
C ARG A 315 -38.39 -5.30 9.80
N ASP A 316 -37.50 -4.88 8.90
CA ASP A 316 -37.75 -3.72 8.04
C ASP A 316 -38.80 -4.08 6.96
N PRO A 317 -39.97 -3.45 6.94
CA PRO A 317 -41.01 -3.72 5.94
C PRO A 317 -40.57 -3.34 4.51
N LEU A 318 -39.50 -2.57 4.36
CA LEU A 318 -38.93 -2.15 3.08
C LEU A 318 -37.61 -2.85 2.76
N LEU A 319 -37.28 -3.96 3.44
CA LEU A 319 -35.98 -4.63 3.33
C LEU A 319 -35.58 -4.92 1.87
N GLU A 320 -36.42 -5.65 1.14
CA GLU A 320 -36.14 -6.06 -0.25
C GLU A 320 -35.88 -4.85 -1.18
N LEU A 321 -36.66 -3.79 -1.01
CA LEU A 321 -36.47 -2.55 -1.76
C LEU A 321 -35.13 -1.88 -1.43
N LYS A 322 -34.79 -1.78 -0.14
CA LYS A 322 -33.55 -1.14 0.30
C LYS A 322 -32.32 -1.94 -0.14
N GLU A 323 -32.38 -3.27 -0.08
CA GLU A 323 -31.34 -4.15 -0.60
C GLU A 323 -31.14 -3.97 -2.12
N HIS A 324 -32.24 -3.86 -2.87
CA HIS A 324 -32.18 -3.61 -4.30
C HIS A 324 -31.56 -2.24 -4.62
N VAL A 325 -31.98 -1.19 -3.90
CA VAL A 325 -31.40 0.16 -4.04
C VAL A 325 -29.91 0.15 -3.71
N PHE A 326 -29.49 -0.52 -2.65
CA PHE A 326 -28.07 -0.60 -2.27
C PHE A 326 -27.24 -1.31 -3.33
N ARG A 327 -27.79 -2.37 -3.95
CA ARG A 327 -27.14 -3.04 -5.08
C ARG A 327 -26.96 -2.12 -6.28
N ILE A 328 -27.96 -1.28 -6.60
CA ILE A 328 -27.86 -0.27 -7.68
C ILE A 328 -26.80 0.78 -7.34
N MET A 329 -26.65 1.15 -6.07
CA MET A 329 -25.60 2.06 -5.59
C MET A 329 -24.20 1.43 -5.61
N GLY A 330 -24.06 0.15 -6.02
CA GLY A 330 -22.79 -0.57 -5.99
C GLY A 330 -22.37 -1.02 -4.60
N LEU A 331 -23.27 -1.00 -3.63
CA LEU A 331 -23.02 -1.44 -2.25
C LEU A 331 -23.37 -2.94 -2.15
N MET A 332 -22.35 -3.79 -2.01
CA MET A 332 -22.53 -5.23 -1.80
C MET A 332 -22.77 -5.57 -0.33
N LEU A 333 -23.63 -6.56 -0.07
CA LEU A 333 -23.93 -7.09 1.26
C LEU A 333 -23.04 -8.29 1.63
N PRO A 334 -22.73 -8.51 2.92
CA PRO A 334 -22.99 -7.60 4.04
C PRO A 334 -22.25 -6.27 3.84
N LEU A 335 -22.83 -5.15 4.32
CA LEU A 335 -22.24 -3.81 4.21
C LEU A 335 -20.99 -3.73 5.12
N THR A 336 -19.95 -4.45 4.74
CA THR A 336 -18.62 -4.36 5.34
C THR A 336 -17.91 -3.09 4.84
N LEU A 337 -18.50 -2.39 3.84
CA LEU A 337 -18.21 -1.00 3.53
C LEU A 337 -19.09 -0.12 4.43
N GLY A 338 -18.54 0.18 5.60
CA GLY A 338 -19.17 1.08 6.54
C GLY A 338 -19.32 2.49 5.98
N LEU A 339 -20.23 3.26 6.56
CA LEU A 339 -20.29 4.69 6.37
C LEU A 339 -18.95 5.31 6.77
N GLU A 340 -18.26 5.98 5.84
CA GLU A 340 -17.04 6.73 6.15
C GLU A 340 -17.39 7.95 7.02
N MET A 341 -16.93 7.93 8.27
CA MET A 341 -17.04 9.05 9.19
C MET A 341 -15.73 9.82 9.25
N HIS A 342 -15.74 11.05 8.74
CA HIS A 342 -14.63 11.99 8.85
C HIS A 342 -14.78 12.87 10.09
N ALA A 343 -13.72 13.61 10.44
CA ALA A 343 -13.75 14.60 11.51
C ALA A 343 -14.86 15.65 11.33
N ASP A 344 -15.15 16.03 10.07
CA ASP A 344 -16.18 17.00 9.72
C ASP A 344 -17.58 16.37 9.52
N GLY A 345 -17.71 15.05 9.72
CA GLY A 345 -18.97 14.31 9.59
C GLY A 345 -18.93 13.20 8.53
N PRO A 346 -20.09 12.57 8.26
CA PRO A 346 -20.21 11.48 7.29
C PRO A 346 -19.93 11.95 5.86
N ALA A 347 -19.34 11.08 5.05
CA ALA A 347 -19.25 11.29 3.60
C ALA A 347 -20.64 11.51 2.98
N ALA A 348 -20.72 12.25 1.87
CA ALA A 348 -21.98 12.61 1.22
C ALA A 348 -22.79 11.36 0.82
N ASP A 349 -22.14 10.38 0.22
CA ASP A 349 -22.75 9.07 -0.14
C ASP A 349 -23.25 8.34 1.11
N GLY A 350 -22.55 8.54 2.22
CA GLY A 350 -22.93 8.05 3.52
C GLY A 350 -24.26 8.57 4.06
N LEU A 351 -24.55 9.84 3.85
CA LEU A 351 -25.86 10.41 4.19
C LEU A 351 -26.97 9.83 3.30
N ALA A 352 -26.68 9.57 2.02
CA ALA A 352 -27.65 8.92 1.13
C ALA A 352 -27.99 7.51 1.64
N VAL A 353 -26.96 6.73 2.00
CA VAL A 353 -27.12 5.39 2.58
C VAL A 353 -27.96 5.41 3.86
N LEU A 354 -27.65 6.29 4.81
CA LEU A 354 -28.41 6.39 6.06
C LEU A 354 -29.87 6.78 5.83
N ARG A 355 -30.13 7.71 4.91
CA ARG A 355 -31.51 8.17 4.62
C ARG A 355 -32.35 7.08 3.98
N VAL A 356 -31.78 6.32 3.05
CA VAL A 356 -32.43 5.14 2.47
C VAL A 356 -32.63 4.07 3.54
N LEU A 357 -31.63 3.81 4.38
CA LEU A 357 -31.72 2.84 5.48
C LEU A 357 -32.85 3.17 6.46
N LEU A 358 -33.05 4.46 6.75
CA LEU A 358 -34.06 4.97 7.69
C LEU A 358 -35.39 5.34 7.04
N LEU A 359 -35.56 5.10 5.73
CA LEU A 359 -36.82 5.35 5.03
C LEU A 359 -37.93 4.44 5.58
N ARG A 360 -39.11 4.99 5.89
CA ARG A 360 -40.25 4.24 6.40
C ARG A 360 -41.38 4.14 5.37
N PRO A 361 -42.30 3.16 5.46
CA PRO A 361 -43.38 3.00 4.49
C PRO A 361 -44.20 4.27 4.20
N PRO A 362 -44.57 5.11 5.19
CA PRO A 362 -45.31 6.35 4.92
C PRO A 362 -44.52 7.42 4.15
N GLU A 363 -43.19 7.31 4.13
CA GLU A 363 -42.29 8.25 3.46
C GLU A 363 -41.90 7.77 2.06
N LEU A 364 -42.24 6.52 1.72
CA LEU A 364 -41.83 5.91 0.45
C LEU A 364 -42.57 6.55 -0.72
N SER A 365 -41.80 7.23 -1.57
CA SER A 365 -42.23 7.69 -2.88
C SER A 365 -41.04 7.73 -3.83
N ALA A 366 -41.29 7.76 -5.14
CA ALA A 366 -40.23 7.94 -6.13
C ALA A 366 -39.42 9.23 -5.87
N TRP A 367 -40.09 10.31 -5.46
CA TRP A 367 -39.44 11.58 -5.10
C TRP A 367 -38.54 11.43 -3.86
N ALA A 368 -39.06 10.85 -2.78
CA ALA A 368 -38.33 10.64 -1.53
C ALA A 368 -37.06 9.79 -1.73
N LEU A 369 -37.18 8.70 -2.50
CA LEU A 369 -36.05 7.86 -2.83
C LEU A 369 -35.02 8.62 -3.67
N SER A 370 -35.48 9.44 -4.63
CA SER A 370 -34.61 10.27 -5.45
C SER A 370 -33.82 11.30 -4.63
N GLU A 371 -34.46 11.96 -3.67
CA GLU A 371 -33.79 12.90 -2.77
C GLU A 371 -32.82 12.20 -1.81
N ALA A 372 -33.21 11.05 -1.25
CA ALA A 372 -32.33 10.24 -0.42
C ALA A 372 -31.05 9.87 -1.16
N LEU A 373 -31.16 9.37 -2.39
CA LEU A 373 -30.02 8.98 -3.24
C LEU A 373 -29.09 10.15 -3.60
N ARG A 374 -29.60 11.37 -3.66
CA ARG A 374 -28.79 12.59 -3.85
C ARG A 374 -28.15 13.10 -2.56
N GLY A 375 -28.31 12.39 -1.45
CA GLY A 375 -27.88 12.87 -0.14
C GLY A 375 -28.62 14.14 0.27
N ARG A 376 -29.91 14.28 -0.08
CA ARG A 376 -30.77 15.39 0.34
C ARG A 376 -31.81 14.96 1.37
N PRO A 377 -32.30 15.90 2.21
CA PRO A 377 -33.34 15.60 3.18
C PRO A 377 -34.61 15.02 2.56
N VAL A 378 -35.14 13.95 3.17
CA VAL A 378 -36.37 13.28 2.70
C VAL A 378 -37.60 13.82 3.42
N SER A 379 -37.55 13.86 4.76
CA SER A 379 -38.61 14.34 5.63
C SER A 379 -38.00 14.85 6.95
N PRO A 380 -38.69 15.72 7.71
CA PRO A 380 -38.22 16.14 9.03
C PRO A 380 -37.97 14.96 9.99
N ALA A 381 -38.79 13.92 9.89
CA ALA A 381 -38.69 12.76 10.75
C ALA A 381 -37.53 11.84 10.34
N ASN A 382 -37.29 11.63 9.04
CA ASN A 382 -36.13 10.90 8.54
C ASN A 382 -34.83 11.62 8.94
N GLU A 383 -34.75 12.95 8.77
CA GLU A 383 -33.59 13.74 9.19
C GLU A 383 -33.35 13.69 10.70
N HIS A 384 -34.41 13.73 11.50
CA HIS A 384 -34.32 13.56 12.95
C HIS A 384 -33.66 12.22 13.30
N TRP A 385 -34.14 11.12 12.72
CA TRP A 385 -33.59 9.79 12.99
C TRP A 385 -32.18 9.62 12.44
N THR A 386 -31.85 10.18 11.28
CA THR A 386 -30.47 10.16 10.75
C THR A 386 -29.52 10.83 11.72
N ARG A 387 -29.84 12.04 12.20
CA ARG A 387 -29.01 12.75 13.18
C ARG A 387 -28.96 12.05 14.54
N TRP A 388 -30.08 11.50 15.00
CA TRP A 388 -30.15 10.79 16.27
C TRP A 388 -29.29 9.53 16.26
N ASN A 389 -29.36 8.71 15.21
CA ASN A 389 -28.55 7.49 15.10
C ASN A 389 -27.06 7.83 15.00
N LEU A 390 -26.68 8.83 14.19
CA LEU A 390 -25.29 9.28 14.09
C LEU A 390 -24.72 9.71 15.45
N ARG A 391 -25.47 10.51 16.23
CA ARG A 391 -25.06 10.94 17.58
C ARG A 391 -24.99 9.83 18.62
N ARG A 392 -25.61 8.68 18.36
CA ARG A 392 -25.53 7.52 19.26
C ARG A 392 -24.39 6.58 18.88
N MET A 393 -23.99 6.57 17.62
CA MET A 393 -22.90 5.75 17.11
C MET A 393 -21.53 6.40 17.35
N CYS A 394 -21.45 7.73 17.24
CA CYS A 394 -20.27 8.55 17.51
C CYS A 394 -20.34 9.15 18.90
#